data_AF-A0A316NYR4-F1
#
_entry.id   AF-A0A316NYR4-F1
#
_cell.length_a   1.000
_cell.length_b   1.000
_cell.length_c   1.000
_cell.angle_alpha   90.00
_cell.angle_beta   90.00
_cell.angle_gamma   90.00
#
_symmetry.space_group_name_H-M   'P 1'
#
loop_
_entity.id
_entity.type
_entity.pdbx_description
1 polymer ?
#
loop_
_entity_poly.entity_id
_entity_poly.type
_entity_poly.pdbx_seq_one_letter_code
_entity_poly.pdbx_strand_id
1 'polypeptide(L)'
;MAEEANEGQNGQPEGAGAAPVQSDWEAKYKAAMAHSREWEKKAKANQGAADELEKLREGQQTELEKAQARAEAAENEAAQLKASQERAQAVAHVADAAKVPHEFVAMLSGKDADELAEQVERALKLLPAYPTRTDDGGTGGAAKKKDKADKFFDGLFGE
;
A
#
# COMPACT_ATOMS: atom_id res chain seq x y z
N MET A 1 -26.96 -44.90 -14.85
CA MET A 1 -26.55 -44.71 -16.26
C MET A 1 -25.03 -44.60 -16.26
N ALA A 2 -24.23 -45.59 -16.60
CA ALA A 2 -24.39 -46.94 -17.17
C ALA A 2 -23.38 -47.85 -16.41
N GLU A 3 -23.74 -48.96 -15.79
CA GLU A 3 -24.13 -50.29 -16.32
C GLU A 3 -23.11 -50.91 -17.28
N GLU A 4 -22.40 -51.90 -16.72
CA GLU A 4 -21.92 -53.19 -17.23
C GLU A 4 -21.61 -53.38 -18.73
N ALA A 5 -20.47 -54.03 -19.01
CA ALA A 5 -20.45 -55.36 -19.65
C ALA A 5 -19.02 -55.87 -19.90
N ASN A 6 -18.71 -57.01 -19.27
CA ASN A 6 -18.49 -58.28 -19.97
C ASN A 6 -17.20 -59.02 -19.58
N GLU A 7 -17.45 -60.09 -18.84
CA GLU A 7 -16.58 -61.22 -18.57
C GLU A 7 -16.19 -61.97 -19.86
N GLY A 8 -15.11 -62.74 -19.76
CA GLY A 8 -14.95 -63.96 -20.55
C GLY A 8 -13.81 -63.94 -21.56
N GLN A 9 -12.67 -64.47 -21.14
CA GLN A 9 -12.14 -65.65 -21.83
C GLN A 9 -11.17 -66.43 -20.93
N ASN A 10 -11.75 -67.46 -20.32
CA ASN A 10 -11.11 -68.67 -19.84
C ASN A 10 -10.36 -69.34 -21.01
N GLY A 11 -9.11 -69.72 -20.78
CA GLY A 11 -8.26 -70.35 -21.80
C GLY A 11 -7.01 -70.96 -21.21
N GLN A 12 -7.17 -71.83 -20.21
CA GLN A 12 -6.09 -72.65 -19.67
C GLN A 12 -6.11 -74.01 -20.39
N PRO A 13 -5.02 -74.44 -21.06
CA PRO A 13 -4.75 -75.85 -21.22
C PRO A 13 -3.95 -76.31 -19.99
N GLU A 14 -4.56 -77.18 -19.20
CA GLU A 14 -3.80 -78.06 -18.30
C GLU A 14 -2.87 -78.94 -19.14
N GLY A 15 -1.61 -79.08 -18.71
CA GLY A 15 -0.76 -80.15 -19.24
C GLY A 15 0.73 -79.90 -19.16
N ALA A 16 1.33 -80.53 -18.15
CA ALA A 16 2.68 -81.10 -18.16
C ALA A 16 3.88 -80.15 -18.23
N GLY A 17 4.64 -80.11 -17.13
CA GLY A 17 6.04 -79.73 -17.16
C GLY A 17 6.42 -78.80 -16.02
N ALA A 18 6.50 -79.34 -14.81
CA ALA A 18 7.28 -78.74 -13.74
C ALA A 18 8.76 -78.75 -14.13
N ALA A 19 9.18 -77.77 -14.94
CA ALA A 19 10.54 -77.29 -14.91
C ALA A 19 10.59 -76.24 -13.80
N PRO A 20 11.52 -76.32 -12.83
CA PRO A 20 11.69 -75.22 -11.91
C PRO A 20 12.04 -74.01 -12.76
N VAL A 21 11.14 -73.03 -12.85
CA VAL A 21 11.51 -71.69 -13.27
C VAL A 21 12.49 -71.27 -12.19
N GLN A 22 13.78 -71.53 -12.43
CA GLN A 22 14.87 -71.00 -11.64
C GLN A 22 14.75 -69.51 -11.83
N SER A 23 13.93 -68.90 -10.99
CA SER A 23 13.75 -67.47 -10.93
C SER A 23 15.17 -66.95 -10.78
N ASP A 24 15.64 -66.17 -11.76
CA ASP A 24 16.93 -65.53 -11.73
C ASP A 24 16.91 -64.47 -10.61
N TRP A 25 16.93 -64.94 -9.36
CA TRP A 25 16.92 -64.14 -8.15
C TRP A 25 18.12 -63.21 -8.15
N GLU A 26 19.24 -63.64 -8.75
CA GLU A 26 20.43 -62.83 -8.94
C GLU A 26 20.22 -61.70 -9.96
N ALA A 27 19.51 -61.95 -11.08
CA ALA A 27 19.19 -60.89 -12.04
C ALA A 27 18.15 -59.90 -11.45
N LYS A 28 17.15 -60.39 -10.71
CA LYS A 28 16.18 -59.55 -9.99
C LYS A 28 16.86 -58.70 -8.91
N TYR A 29 17.83 -59.25 -8.19
CA TYR A 29 18.60 -58.51 -7.17
C TYR A 29 19.48 -57.43 -7.81
N LYS A 30 20.18 -57.75 -8.91
CA LYS A 30 20.98 -56.76 -9.67
C LYS A 30 20.10 -55.66 -10.25
N ALA A 31 18.91 -55.98 -10.77
CA ALA A 31 17.94 -55.01 -11.24
C ALA A 31 17.39 -54.12 -10.10
N ALA A 32 17.07 -54.71 -8.94
CA ALA A 32 16.62 -53.95 -7.77
C ALA A 32 17.69 -52.99 -7.23
N MET A 33 18.95 -53.43 -7.20
CA MET A 33 20.09 -52.58 -6.83
C MET A 33 20.33 -51.44 -7.83
N ALA A 34 20.15 -51.69 -9.14
CA ALA A 34 20.22 -50.64 -10.15
C ALA A 34 19.09 -49.61 -9.97
N HIS A 35 17.86 -50.06 -9.74
CA HIS A 35 16.73 -49.18 -9.46
C HIS A 35 16.93 -48.37 -8.17
N SER A 36 17.49 -48.97 -7.11
CA SER A 36 17.83 -48.27 -5.88
C SER A 36 18.80 -47.11 -6.13
N ARG A 37 19.85 -47.33 -6.92
CA ARG A 37 20.82 -46.28 -7.28
C ARG A 37 20.20 -45.20 -8.17
N GLU A 38 19.31 -45.56 -9.09
CA GLU A 38 18.59 -44.58 -9.90
C GLU A 38 17.65 -43.72 -9.07
N TRP A 39 16.96 -44.33 -8.10
CA TRP A 39 16.08 -43.61 -7.17
C TRP A 39 16.87 -42.73 -6.23
N GLU A 40 18.04 -43.17 -5.77
CA GLU A 40 18.95 -42.34 -4.98
C GLU A 40 19.42 -41.10 -5.79
N LYS A 41 19.77 -41.28 -7.06
CA LYS A 41 20.15 -40.18 -7.95
C LYS A 41 18.98 -39.21 -8.19
N LYS A 42 17.78 -39.74 -8.45
CA LYS A 42 16.56 -38.94 -8.62
C LYS A 42 16.17 -38.21 -7.33
N ALA A 43 16.32 -38.85 -6.18
CA ALA A 43 16.05 -38.24 -4.88
C ALA A 43 17.02 -37.09 -4.60
N LYS A 44 18.33 -37.29 -4.84
CA LYS A 44 19.33 -36.22 -4.70
C LYS A 44 19.08 -35.05 -5.66
N ALA A 45 18.69 -35.33 -6.91
CA ALA A 45 18.35 -34.29 -7.88
C ALA A 45 17.08 -33.52 -7.47
N ASN A 46 16.04 -34.21 -7.02
CA ASN A 46 14.81 -33.58 -6.56
C ASN A 46 15.01 -32.81 -5.25
N GLN A 47 15.88 -33.28 -4.36
CA GLN A 47 16.24 -32.57 -3.13
C GLN A 47 16.97 -31.26 -3.45
N GLY A 48 17.97 -31.28 -4.34
CA GLY A 48 18.65 -30.06 -4.77
C GLY A 48 17.71 -29.06 -5.43
N ALA A 49 16.78 -29.52 -6.27
CA ALA A 49 15.77 -28.67 -6.88
C ALA A 49 14.76 -28.10 -5.86
N ALA A 50 14.42 -28.86 -4.81
CA ALA A 50 13.57 -28.39 -3.72
C ALA A 50 14.27 -27.32 -2.87
N ASP A 51 15.55 -27.54 -2.51
CA ASP A 51 16.35 -26.58 -1.74
C ASP A 51 16.54 -25.26 -2.50
N GLU A 52 16.73 -25.31 -3.82
CA GLU A 52 16.82 -24.11 -4.66
C GLU A 52 15.48 -23.37 -4.75
N LEU A 53 14.36 -24.10 -4.89
CA LEU A 53 13.02 -23.51 -4.88
C LEU A 53 12.67 -22.87 -3.54
N GLU A 54 13.08 -23.48 -2.43
CA GLU A 54 12.87 -22.93 -1.09
C GLU A 54 13.66 -21.63 -0.91
N LYS A 55 14.96 -21.62 -1.27
CA LYS A 55 15.79 -20.41 -1.23
C LYS A 55 15.25 -19.28 -2.11
N LEU A 56 14.74 -19.60 -3.30
CA LEU A 56 14.09 -18.62 -4.19
C LEU A 56 12.80 -18.08 -3.59
N ARG A 57 11.99 -18.92 -2.95
CA ARG A 57 10.76 -18.49 -2.26
C ARG A 57 11.07 -17.61 -1.06
N GLU A 58 12.03 -18.00 -0.22
CA GLU A 58 12.48 -17.19 0.91
C GLU A 58 13.02 -15.83 0.44
N GLY A 59 13.88 -15.82 -0.59
CA GLY A 59 14.39 -14.59 -1.20
C GLY A 59 13.26 -13.68 -1.70
N GLN A 60 12.32 -14.22 -2.47
CA GLN A 60 11.18 -13.44 -2.95
C GLN A 60 10.24 -12.97 -1.84
N GLN A 61 10.02 -13.78 -0.79
CA GLN A 61 9.23 -13.34 0.37
C GLN A 61 9.91 -12.16 1.05
N THR A 62 11.22 -12.20 1.29
CA THR A 62 11.93 -11.08 1.92
C THR A 62 11.96 -9.82 1.05
N GLU A 63 11.99 -9.96 -0.27
CA GLU A 63 11.88 -8.83 -1.20
C GLU A 63 10.46 -8.27 -1.26
N LEU A 64 9.44 -9.13 -1.22
CA LEU A 64 8.04 -8.72 -1.16
C LEU A 64 7.70 -8.01 0.15
N GLU A 65 8.18 -8.50 1.29
CA GLU A 65 8.01 -7.84 2.59
C GLU A 65 8.67 -6.45 2.60
N LYS A 66 9.87 -6.32 2.02
CA LYS A 66 10.54 -5.01 1.85
C LYS A 66 9.77 -4.11 0.90
N ALA A 67 9.20 -4.65 -0.17
CA ALA A 67 8.40 -3.89 -1.13
C ALA A 67 7.09 -3.41 -0.49
N GLN A 68 6.43 -4.26 0.29
CA GLN A 68 5.23 -3.92 1.06
C GLN A 68 5.54 -2.86 2.11
N ALA A 69 6.60 -3.01 2.90
CA ALA A 69 7.00 -2.01 3.89
C ALA A 69 7.29 -0.63 3.25
N ARG A 70 7.90 -0.61 2.05
CA ARG A 70 8.09 0.63 1.28
C ARG A 70 6.79 1.20 0.73
N ALA A 71 5.88 0.35 0.27
CA ALA A 71 4.56 0.76 -0.20
C ALA A 71 3.73 1.36 0.96
N GLU A 72 3.68 0.69 2.11
CA GLU A 72 3.02 1.18 3.31
C GLU A 72 3.63 2.49 3.81
N ALA A 73 4.96 2.62 3.79
CA ALA A 73 5.62 3.89 4.13
C ALA A 73 5.21 5.02 3.18
N ALA A 74 5.21 4.76 1.87
CA ALA A 74 4.81 5.74 0.86
C ALA A 74 3.32 6.10 0.97
N GLU A 75 2.44 5.13 1.26
CA GLU A 75 1.01 5.35 1.49
C GLU A 75 0.78 6.19 2.74
N ASN A 76 1.50 5.92 3.83
CA ASN A 76 1.43 6.71 5.06
C ASN A 76 1.90 8.15 4.84
N GLU A 77 3.01 8.36 4.11
CA GLU A 77 3.49 9.69 3.75
C GLU A 77 2.46 10.43 2.87
N ALA A 78 1.90 9.76 1.87
CA ALA A 78 0.87 10.32 1.02
C ALA A 78 -0.41 10.67 1.81
N ALA A 79 -0.82 9.84 2.76
CA ALA A 79 -1.94 10.09 3.63
C ALA A 79 -1.69 11.28 4.56
N GLN A 80 -0.49 11.38 5.15
CA GLN A 80 -0.11 12.53 5.98
C GLN A 80 -0.08 13.83 5.20
N LEU A 81 0.48 13.83 3.98
CA LEU A 81 0.50 15.00 3.12
C LEU A 81 -0.92 15.44 2.75
N LYS A 82 -1.79 14.51 2.37
CA LYS A 82 -3.20 14.82 2.09
C LYS A 82 -3.91 15.40 3.31
N ALA A 83 -3.78 14.77 4.48
CA ALA A 83 -4.36 15.27 5.72
C ALA A 83 -3.84 16.68 6.09
N SER A 84 -2.55 16.95 5.85
CA SER A 84 -1.97 18.28 6.09
C SER A 84 -2.53 19.35 5.14
N GLN A 85 -2.79 18.99 3.87
CA GLN A 85 -3.38 19.89 2.88
C GLN A 85 -4.84 20.16 3.19
N GLU A 86 -5.62 19.13 3.51
CA GLU A 86 -7.02 19.27 3.91
C GLU A 86 -7.15 20.16 5.15
N ARG A 87 -6.28 19.96 6.15
CA ARG A 87 -6.22 20.85 7.32
C ARG A 87 -5.84 22.27 6.93
N ALA A 88 -4.83 22.46 6.07
CA ALA A 88 -4.43 23.80 5.64
C ALA A 88 -5.57 24.53 4.90
N GLN A 89 -6.33 23.82 4.07
CA GLN A 89 -7.52 24.37 3.40
C GLN A 89 -8.62 24.70 4.41
N ALA A 90 -8.87 23.83 5.39
CA ALA A 90 -9.83 24.09 6.46
C ALA A 90 -9.44 25.33 7.29
N VAL A 91 -8.17 25.46 7.65
CA VAL A 91 -7.63 26.64 8.36
C VAL A 91 -7.85 27.91 7.54
N ALA A 92 -7.53 27.90 6.24
CA ALA A 92 -7.74 29.04 5.36
C ALA A 92 -9.22 29.43 5.26
N HIS A 93 -10.10 28.46 5.03
CA HIS A 93 -11.54 28.69 4.91
C HIS A 93 -12.14 29.26 6.20
N VAL A 94 -11.76 28.71 7.37
CA VAL A 94 -12.24 29.19 8.67
C VAL A 94 -11.69 30.57 8.98
N ALA A 95 -10.42 30.85 8.67
CA ALA A 95 -9.80 32.16 8.85
C ALA A 95 -10.53 33.24 8.01
N ASP A 96 -10.81 32.95 6.75
CA ASP A 96 -11.53 33.86 5.85
C ASP A 96 -12.98 34.09 6.32
N ALA A 97 -13.69 33.02 6.73
CA ALA A 97 -15.06 33.10 7.21
C ALA A 97 -15.19 33.92 8.50
N ALA A 98 -14.29 33.70 9.45
CA ALA A 98 -14.29 34.36 10.75
C ALA A 98 -13.50 35.70 10.77
N LYS A 99 -12.86 36.07 9.65
CA LYS A 99 -12.00 37.26 9.50
C LYS A 99 -10.91 37.37 10.58
N VAL A 100 -10.35 36.23 10.96
CA VAL A 100 -9.22 36.12 11.89
C VAL A 100 -7.94 35.78 11.13
N PRO A 101 -6.75 36.14 11.66
CA PRO A 101 -5.49 35.81 11.01
C PRO A 101 -5.31 34.30 10.80
N HIS A 102 -4.77 33.90 9.65
CA HIS A 102 -4.49 32.49 9.35
C HIS A 102 -3.59 31.84 10.42
N GLU A 103 -2.58 32.56 10.91
CA GLU A 103 -1.69 32.12 11.99
C GLU A 103 -2.44 31.75 13.28
N PHE A 104 -3.52 32.50 13.59
CA PHE A 104 -4.34 32.23 14.76
C PHE A 104 -5.08 30.90 14.62
N VAL A 105 -5.69 30.66 13.45
CA VAL A 105 -6.42 29.41 13.19
C VAL A 105 -5.46 28.23 13.02
N ALA A 106 -4.26 28.45 12.48
CA ALA A 106 -3.24 27.41 12.32
C ALA A 106 -2.69 26.88 13.66
N MET A 107 -2.65 27.72 14.70
CA MET A 107 -2.24 27.38 16.06
C MET A 107 -3.29 26.51 16.78
N LEU A 108 -4.54 26.52 16.32
CA LEU A 108 -5.63 25.77 16.94
C LEU A 108 -5.51 24.27 16.65
N SER A 109 -5.94 23.46 17.62
CA SER A 109 -5.76 22.00 17.57
C SER A 109 -6.83 21.26 16.76
N GLY A 110 -7.81 21.98 16.21
CA GLY A 110 -8.85 21.39 15.37
C GLY A 110 -8.27 20.68 14.14
N LYS A 111 -8.81 19.49 13.85
CA LYS A 111 -8.45 18.73 12.64
C LYS A 111 -9.35 19.10 11.46
N ASP A 112 -10.62 19.35 11.74
CA ASP A 112 -11.65 19.61 10.76
C ASP A 112 -12.14 21.07 10.81
N ALA A 113 -12.78 21.52 9.73
CA ALA A 113 -13.26 22.90 9.61
C ALA A 113 -14.26 23.28 10.70
N ASP A 114 -15.14 22.36 11.10
CA ASP A 114 -16.15 22.60 12.13
C ASP A 114 -15.53 22.78 13.53
N GLU A 115 -14.57 21.93 13.89
CA GLU A 115 -13.84 22.05 15.17
C GLU A 115 -13.05 23.37 15.25
N LEU A 116 -12.39 23.73 14.14
CA LEU A 116 -11.67 24.99 14.04
C LEU A 116 -12.62 26.18 14.17
N ALA A 117 -13.78 26.15 13.52
CA ALA A 117 -14.78 27.22 13.61
C ALA A 117 -15.31 27.38 15.04
N GLU A 118 -15.65 26.29 15.73
CA GLU A 118 -16.09 26.35 17.13
C GLU A 118 -15.01 26.92 18.05
N GLN A 119 -13.76 26.52 17.88
CA GLN A 119 -12.65 27.02 18.69
C GLN A 119 -12.40 28.50 18.45
N VAL A 120 -12.46 28.95 17.19
CA VAL A 120 -12.41 30.37 16.84
C VAL A 120 -13.54 31.14 17.49
N GLU A 121 -14.78 30.66 17.42
CA GLU A 121 -15.91 31.33 18.08
C GLU A 121 -15.74 31.41 19.60
N ARG A 122 -15.31 30.33 20.25
CA ARG A 122 -15.04 30.32 21.69
C ARG A 122 -13.96 31.33 22.05
N ALA A 123 -12.90 31.42 21.26
CA ALA A 123 -11.84 32.40 21.47
C ALA A 123 -12.35 33.83 21.31
N LEU A 124 -13.12 34.11 20.24
CA LEU A 124 -13.72 35.42 20.00
C LEU A 124 -14.67 35.86 21.11
N LYS A 125 -15.40 34.93 21.75
CA LYS A 125 -16.28 35.23 22.91
C LYS A 125 -15.50 35.60 24.17
N LEU A 126 -14.28 35.09 24.34
CA LEU A 126 -13.44 35.36 25.50
C LEU A 126 -12.62 36.65 25.37
N LEU A 127 -12.36 37.09 24.14
CA LEU A 127 -11.66 38.34 23.86
C LEU A 127 -12.53 39.54 24.28
N PRO A 128 -12.10 40.37 25.24
CA PRO A 128 -12.81 41.60 25.54
C PRO A 128 -12.77 42.49 24.30
N ALA A 129 -13.89 43.14 23.97
CA ALA A 129 -13.98 44.06 22.85
C ALA A 129 -13.04 45.25 23.10
N TYR A 130 -11.81 45.16 22.60
CA TYR A 130 -10.89 46.28 22.58
C TYR A 130 -11.40 47.30 21.55
N PRO A 131 -11.48 48.59 21.90
CA PRO A 131 -11.83 49.61 20.92
C PRO A 131 -10.80 49.56 19.79
N THR A 132 -11.25 49.31 18.56
CA THR A 132 -10.38 49.38 17.38
C THR A 132 -10.01 50.85 17.18
N ARG A 133 -8.86 51.27 17.71
CA ARG A 133 -8.24 52.51 17.25
C ARG A 133 -7.72 52.21 15.84
N THR A 134 -8.42 52.69 14.83
CA THR A 134 -7.78 52.89 13.52
C THR A 134 -6.66 53.88 13.78
N ASP A 135 -5.44 53.37 13.86
CA ASP A 135 -4.27 54.22 13.88
C ASP A 135 -4.09 54.74 12.45
N ASP A 136 -4.88 55.74 12.09
CA ASP A 136 -4.82 56.43 10.80
C ASP A 136 -3.57 57.34 10.71
N GLY A 137 -2.51 57.04 11.47
CA GLY A 137 -1.20 57.71 11.40
C GLY A 137 -1.21 59.24 11.46
N GLY A 138 -2.31 59.87 11.90
CA GLY A 138 -2.49 61.32 11.82
C GLY A 138 -2.78 61.87 10.42
N THR A 139 -3.14 61.07 9.42
CA THR A 139 -3.54 61.58 8.10
C THR A 139 -5.05 61.87 8.07
N GLY A 140 -5.43 63.04 8.58
CA GLY A 140 -6.73 63.63 8.27
C GLY A 140 -6.81 63.95 6.78
N GLY A 141 -7.59 63.19 6.02
CA GLY A 141 -7.84 63.49 4.61
C GLY A 141 -8.47 62.33 3.86
N ALA A 142 -9.76 62.46 3.56
CA ALA A 142 -10.45 61.58 2.62
C ALA A 142 -9.81 61.70 1.22
N ALA A 143 -8.91 60.78 0.88
CA ALA A 143 -8.50 60.51 -0.49
C ALA A 143 -9.12 59.16 -0.90
N LYS A 144 -9.96 59.16 -1.94
CA LYS A 144 -10.53 57.93 -2.50
C LYS A 144 -9.39 56.99 -2.92
N LYS A 145 -9.41 55.74 -2.44
CA LYS A 145 -8.41 54.73 -2.77
C LYS A 145 -8.57 54.36 -4.26
N LYS A 146 -7.58 54.70 -5.08
CA LYS A 146 -7.40 54.13 -6.44
C LYS A 146 -7.29 52.60 -6.34
N ASP A 147 -7.97 51.90 -7.24
CA ASP A 147 -8.00 50.44 -7.29
C ASP A 147 -6.65 49.84 -7.71
N LYS A 148 -6.47 48.53 -7.52
CA LYS A 148 -5.22 47.84 -7.92
C LYS A 148 -4.96 47.93 -9.44
N ALA A 149 -6.01 48.03 -10.24
CA ALA A 149 -5.90 48.24 -11.68
C ALA A 149 -5.31 49.62 -12.01
N ASP A 150 -5.77 50.68 -11.34
CA ASP A 150 -5.26 52.04 -11.54
C ASP A 150 -3.79 52.18 -11.13
N LYS A 151 -3.38 51.49 -10.06
CA LYS A 151 -1.99 51.50 -9.58
C LYS A 151 -1.04 50.72 -10.49
N PHE A 152 -1.52 49.65 -11.09
CA PHE A 152 -0.71 48.86 -12.04
C PHE A 152 -0.54 49.60 -13.37
N PHE A 153 -1.58 50.29 -13.85
CA PHE A 153 -1.51 51.12 -15.06
C PHE A 153 -0.59 52.35 -14.89
N ASP A 154 -0.65 53.06 -13.76
CA ASP A 154 0.27 54.17 -13.46
C ASP A 154 1.73 53.69 -13.41
N GLY A 155 2.01 52.51 -12.83
CA GLY A 155 3.37 52.02 -12.67
C GLY A 155 4.01 51.39 -13.92
N LEU A 156 3.22 51.07 -14.95
CA LEU A 156 3.71 50.46 -16.21
C LEU A 156 3.84 51.47 -17.35
N PHE A 157 3.10 52.58 -17.31
CA PHE A 157 3.02 53.57 -18.40
C PHE A 157 3.15 55.03 -17.95
N GLY A 158 3.28 55.30 -16.65
CA GLY A 158 3.43 56.63 -16.07
C GLY A 158 4.88 56.92 -15.69
N GLU A 159 5.54 57.71 -16.55
CA GLU A 159 6.92 58.21 -16.52
C GLU A 159 8.01 57.29 -17.10
#